data_AF-A0A445DM12-F1
#
_entry.id   AF-A0A445DM12-F1
#
_cell.length_a   1.000
_cell.length_b   1.000
_cell.length_c   1.000
_cell.angle_alpha   90.00
_cell.angle_beta   90.00
_cell.angle_gamma   90.00
#
_symmetry.space_group_name_H-M   'P 1'
#
loop_
_entity.id
_entity.type
_entity.pdbx_description
1 polymer ?
#
loop_
_entity_poly.entity_id
_entity_poly.type
_entity_poly.pdbx_seq_one_letter_code
_entity_poly.pdbx_strand_id
1 'polypeptide(L)'
;MGGIGKKRKREKQRPTIHPDNKYAETPPDFAHLASLYPSFRRYVNYSTHGGTARPFLDWTDFNATRELTRVLLLHDHSLHWQIPDGHLCPTVPNRSNYIHWLNDLLSSHIISTNLVSSQQGKVRGFDIGTGANCIYPLLGASLFGWTFVGSDVTDVAIEWATRNVNSNPHIAESIEIRKVEDNEKAPCLEGFHDGGTMIDICQEVGPSLPSLALHSNVHENKNYDGPPILLGVVRDDEKFDFCMCNPPFFESLEEAGLNPKTCCGGTSKEMVCPGGEKAFVARIIEDSVVLKHQFRWFTSMVGRKSSLKSLVSKLWEVGVTIVKTTEFVQGRTSRWGLAWSFLPPIQKPSISLPQKNMSFMLEGLPRQHGAINVLEAVKSYFSMHGLSCTLNTSAFTVDVVASKDECDSVLKNHSPVINKSINFQPTGETSNGSRLNLSSDRWSLRILVFQQIPGTLLVKGSLQDRSSPLSGMFAAIFQKLEEALRHEFCTKSA
;
A
#
# COMPACT_ATOMS: atom_id res chain seq x y z
N MET A 1 24.16 -36.88 22.74
CA MET A 1 22.93 -36.63 21.95
C MET A 1 22.41 -35.25 22.29
N GLY A 2 22.80 -34.22 21.52
CA GLY A 2 22.39 -32.84 21.74
C GLY A 2 21.05 -32.56 21.06
N GLY A 3 20.01 -32.29 21.84
CA GLY A 3 18.68 -31.97 21.35
C GLY A 3 18.67 -30.67 20.56
N ILE A 4 18.22 -30.74 19.31
CA ILE A 4 17.99 -29.59 18.45
C ILE A 4 16.78 -28.81 19.00
N GLY A 5 17.04 -27.64 19.59
CA GLY A 5 16.02 -26.71 20.02
C GLY A 5 15.21 -26.22 18.82
N LYS A 6 13.98 -26.72 18.67
CA LYS A 6 12.99 -26.14 17.75
C LYS A 6 12.70 -24.70 18.18
N LYS A 7 13.08 -23.72 17.35
CA LYS A 7 12.66 -22.32 17.51
C LYS A 7 11.13 -22.29 17.52
N ARG A 8 10.53 -21.88 18.65
CA ARG A 8 9.08 -21.62 18.76
C ARG A 8 8.71 -20.57 17.72
N LYS A 9 7.86 -20.96 16.77
CA LYS A 9 7.22 -20.06 15.81
C LYS A 9 6.38 -19.07 16.64
N ARG A 10 6.65 -17.76 16.56
CA ARG A 10 5.78 -16.73 17.14
C ARG A 10 4.36 -16.99 16.64
N GLU A 11 3.43 -17.30 17.52
CA GLU A 11 2.01 -17.35 17.18
C GLU A 11 1.61 -15.96 16.66
N LYS A 12 1.25 -15.87 15.38
CA LYS A 12 0.62 -14.67 14.86
C LYS A 12 -0.74 -14.57 15.54
N GLN A 13 -0.96 -13.54 16.34
CA GLN A 13 -2.28 -13.21 16.87
C GLN A 13 -3.26 -13.12 15.70
N ARG A 14 -4.47 -13.67 15.89
CA ARG A 14 -5.50 -13.59 14.86
C ARG A 14 -5.90 -12.13 14.67
N PRO A 15 -6.15 -11.66 13.43
CA PRO A 15 -6.59 -10.30 13.23
C PRO A 15 -7.94 -10.07 13.92
N THR A 16 -8.07 -8.92 14.59
CA THR A 16 -9.27 -8.51 15.32
C THR A 16 -9.79 -7.18 14.77
N ILE A 17 -10.87 -6.67 15.35
CA ILE A 17 -11.29 -5.28 15.17
C ILE A 17 -10.10 -4.35 15.54
N HIS A 18 -9.98 -3.22 14.85
CA HIS A 18 -8.91 -2.24 15.07
C HIS A 18 -8.89 -1.80 16.55
N PRO A 19 -7.72 -1.70 17.22
CA PRO A 19 -7.66 -1.44 18.67
C PRO A 19 -8.34 -0.14 19.09
N ASP A 20 -8.21 0.93 18.30
CA ASP A 20 -8.85 2.22 18.62
C ASP A 20 -10.34 2.29 18.26
N ASN A 21 -10.89 1.23 17.66
CA ASN A 21 -12.31 1.17 17.37
C ASN A 21 -13.08 0.92 18.67
N LYS A 22 -14.09 1.75 18.95
CA LYS A 22 -14.95 1.66 20.14
C LYS A 22 -15.49 0.25 20.40
N TYR A 23 -15.73 -0.52 19.34
CA TYR A 23 -16.30 -1.86 19.42
C TYR A 23 -15.26 -2.99 19.53
N ALA A 24 -13.97 -2.69 19.68
CA ALA A 24 -12.89 -3.68 19.71
C ALA A 24 -12.97 -4.59 20.94
N GLU A 25 -13.07 -3.97 22.12
CA GLU A 25 -13.12 -4.67 23.40
C GLU A 25 -14.56 -4.86 23.90
N THR A 26 -15.45 -3.92 23.58
CA THR A 26 -16.85 -3.91 24.05
C THR A 26 -17.81 -3.96 22.86
N PRO A 27 -18.40 -5.13 22.53
CA PRO A 27 -19.42 -5.20 21.50
C PRO A 27 -20.69 -4.45 21.93
N PRO A 28 -21.54 -4.02 20.98
CA PRO A 28 -22.80 -3.36 21.32
C PRO A 28 -23.68 -4.19 22.28
N ASP A 29 -24.08 -3.59 23.40
CA ASP A 29 -25.02 -4.19 24.35
C ASP A 29 -26.46 -3.97 23.86
N PHE A 30 -27.02 -4.97 23.18
CA PHE A 30 -28.37 -4.89 22.64
C PHE A 30 -29.45 -4.72 23.71
N ALA A 31 -29.27 -5.27 24.93
CA ALA A 31 -30.25 -5.10 26.00
C ALA A 31 -30.24 -3.66 26.54
N HIS A 32 -29.05 -3.09 26.70
CA HIS A 32 -28.90 -1.69 27.09
C HIS A 32 -29.45 -0.74 26.02
N LEU A 33 -29.08 -0.95 24.75
CA LEU A 33 -29.62 -0.12 23.65
C LEU A 33 -31.15 -0.24 23.54
N ALA A 34 -31.72 -1.43 23.72
CA ALA A 34 -33.16 -1.63 23.73
C ALA A 34 -33.89 -0.98 24.91
N SER A 35 -33.20 -0.72 26.03
CA SER A 35 -33.80 0.01 27.16
C SER A 35 -33.82 1.52 26.90
N LEU A 36 -32.85 2.04 26.13
CA LEU A 36 -32.74 3.45 25.79
C LEU A 36 -33.55 3.86 24.55
N TYR A 37 -33.69 2.96 23.56
CA TYR A 37 -34.29 3.26 22.26
C TYR A 37 -35.53 2.37 22.00
N PRO A 38 -36.76 2.83 22.29
CA PRO A 38 -37.99 2.06 22.06
C PRO A 38 -38.20 1.61 20.61
N SER A 39 -37.71 2.39 19.64
CA SER A 39 -37.74 2.05 18.22
C SER A 39 -36.88 0.82 17.90
N PHE A 40 -35.77 0.62 18.61
CA PHE A 40 -34.88 -0.53 18.45
C PHE A 40 -35.32 -1.75 19.27
N ARG A 41 -35.95 -1.53 20.44
CA ARG A 41 -36.44 -2.60 21.32
C ARG A 41 -37.23 -3.69 20.60
N ARG A 42 -38.07 -3.33 19.63
CA ARG A 42 -38.92 -4.27 18.88
C ARG A 42 -38.14 -5.30 18.05
N TYR A 43 -36.87 -5.03 17.75
CA TYR A 43 -36.02 -5.91 16.95
C TYR A 43 -35.14 -6.83 17.82
N VAL A 44 -35.04 -6.56 19.13
CA VAL A 44 -34.20 -7.35 20.04
C VAL A 44 -34.99 -8.56 20.56
N ASN A 45 -34.52 -9.74 20.18
CA ASN A 45 -35.04 -11.02 20.62
C ASN A 45 -34.22 -11.57 21.79
N TYR A 46 -34.79 -12.48 22.59
CA TYR A 46 -34.10 -13.11 23.69
C TYR A 46 -34.09 -14.62 23.52
N SER A 47 -32.90 -15.22 23.56
CA SER A 47 -32.74 -16.68 23.62
C SER A 47 -32.60 -17.12 25.07
N THR A 48 -33.29 -18.20 25.45
CA THR A 48 -33.29 -18.76 26.80
C THR A 48 -32.37 -19.99 26.95
N HIS A 49 -31.40 -20.16 26.05
CA HIS A 49 -30.43 -21.25 26.16
C HIS A 49 -29.52 -21.08 27.39
N GLY A 50 -29.63 -22.01 28.34
CA GLY A 50 -28.78 -22.07 29.54
C GLY A 50 -29.26 -21.19 30.70
N GLY A 51 -30.56 -20.88 30.79
CA GLY A 51 -31.17 -20.20 31.94
C GLY A 51 -30.88 -18.70 32.06
N THR A 52 -30.07 -18.15 31.15
CA THR A 52 -29.79 -16.71 31.04
C THR A 52 -30.38 -16.17 29.74
N ALA A 53 -31.19 -15.12 29.81
CA ALA A 53 -31.77 -14.50 28.63
C ALA A 53 -30.67 -13.71 27.90
N ARG A 54 -30.26 -14.19 26.71
CA ARG A 54 -29.26 -13.51 25.87
C ARG A 54 -29.94 -12.74 24.75
N PRO A 55 -29.76 -11.41 24.66
CA PRO A 55 -30.33 -10.61 23.59
C PRO A 55 -29.61 -10.91 22.26
N PHE A 56 -30.35 -10.97 21.16
CA PHE A 56 -29.81 -11.12 19.82
C PHE A 56 -30.71 -10.43 18.78
N LEU A 57 -30.15 -10.16 17.60
CA LEU A 57 -30.87 -9.62 16.44
C LEU A 57 -31.03 -10.68 15.37
N ASP A 58 -32.15 -10.60 14.65
CA ASP A 58 -32.30 -11.30 13.38
C ASP A 58 -31.53 -10.55 12.29
N TRP A 59 -30.41 -11.13 11.86
CA TRP A 59 -29.55 -10.54 10.83
C TRP A 59 -30.12 -10.65 9.41
N THR A 60 -31.26 -11.33 9.23
CA THR A 60 -31.99 -11.42 7.96
C THR A 60 -33.03 -10.32 7.80
N ASP A 61 -33.42 -9.65 8.90
CA ASP A 61 -34.33 -8.50 8.87
C ASP A 61 -33.56 -7.20 8.54
N PHE A 62 -33.83 -6.64 7.35
CA PHE A 62 -33.29 -5.36 6.92
C PHE A 62 -33.59 -4.23 7.92
N ASN A 63 -34.80 -4.19 8.47
CA ASN A 63 -35.20 -3.13 9.39
C ASN A 63 -34.47 -3.23 10.72
N ALA A 64 -34.25 -4.44 11.22
CA ALA A 64 -33.46 -4.67 12.43
C ALA A 64 -32.01 -4.17 12.26
N THR A 65 -31.39 -4.48 11.12
CA THR A 65 -30.01 -4.04 10.82
C THR A 65 -29.92 -2.53 10.59
N ARG A 66 -30.88 -1.95 9.85
CA ARG A 66 -30.99 -0.50 9.64
C ARG A 66 -31.17 0.26 10.95
N GLU A 67 -32.05 -0.23 11.83
CA GLU A 67 -32.31 0.42 13.11
C GLU A 67 -31.13 0.27 14.08
N LEU A 68 -30.45 -0.88 14.10
CA LEU A 68 -29.20 -1.02 14.84
C LEU A 68 -28.17 0.02 14.37
N THR A 69 -27.94 0.13 13.06
CA THR A 69 -26.97 1.10 12.51
C THR A 69 -27.33 2.52 12.89
N ARG A 70 -28.60 2.91 12.79
CA ARG A 70 -29.09 4.22 13.21
C ARG A 70 -28.84 4.48 14.69
N VAL A 71 -29.15 3.52 15.56
CA VAL A 71 -28.95 3.64 17.01
C VAL A 71 -27.47 3.75 17.35
N LEU A 72 -26.60 2.94 16.75
CA LEU A 72 -25.16 3.03 16.99
C LEU A 72 -24.59 4.38 16.55
N LEU A 73 -24.97 4.88 15.38
CA LEU A 73 -24.53 6.19 14.90
C LEU A 73 -24.99 7.32 15.81
N LEU A 74 -26.23 7.28 16.27
CA LEU A 74 -26.75 8.30 17.20
C LEU A 74 -26.10 8.19 18.58
N HIS A 75 -26.06 7.00 19.17
CA HIS A 75 -25.62 6.76 20.54
C HIS A 75 -24.11 6.96 20.70
N ASP A 76 -23.31 6.44 19.76
CA ASP A 76 -21.87 6.39 19.91
C ASP A 76 -21.13 7.52 19.19
N HIS A 77 -21.75 8.09 18.16
CA HIS A 77 -21.12 9.06 17.27
C HIS A 77 -21.89 10.39 17.16
N SER A 78 -23.03 10.52 17.84
CA SER A 78 -23.91 11.70 17.79
C SER A 78 -24.39 12.04 16.37
N LEU A 79 -24.53 11.02 15.51
CA LEU A 79 -24.91 11.17 14.11
C LEU A 79 -26.38 10.81 13.89
N HIS A 80 -27.16 11.75 13.36
CA HIS A 80 -28.48 11.51 12.83
C HIS A 80 -28.38 10.92 11.42
N TRP A 81 -28.94 9.74 11.22
CA TRP A 81 -28.69 8.99 9.99
C TRP A 81 -29.93 8.20 9.57
N GLN A 82 -30.20 8.16 8.26
CA GLN A 82 -31.28 7.38 7.66
C GLN A 82 -30.91 6.92 6.25
N ILE A 83 -31.52 5.84 5.78
CA ILE A 83 -31.40 5.38 4.39
C ILE A 83 -32.76 4.92 3.85
N PRO A 84 -32.98 5.03 2.52
CA PRO A 84 -34.17 4.50 1.87
C PRO A 84 -34.15 2.97 1.88
N ASP A 85 -35.31 2.37 1.66
CA ASP A 85 -35.44 0.92 1.52
C ASP A 85 -34.67 0.42 0.29
N GLY A 86 -34.16 -0.81 0.36
CA GLY A 86 -33.45 -1.46 -0.75
C GLY A 86 -31.98 -1.08 -0.91
N HIS A 87 -31.49 -0.05 -0.22
CA HIS A 87 -30.08 0.38 -0.26
C HIS A 87 -29.19 -0.39 0.73
N LEU A 88 -27.89 -0.35 0.48
CA LEU A 88 -26.92 -1.07 1.30
C LEU A 88 -26.82 -0.45 2.70
N CYS A 89 -27.23 -1.21 3.71
CA CYS A 89 -27.10 -0.80 5.12
C CYS A 89 -25.68 -1.11 5.63
N PRO A 90 -24.89 -0.09 6.05
CA PRO A 90 -23.53 -0.30 6.51
C PRO A 90 -23.48 -0.89 7.92
N THR A 91 -22.48 -1.72 8.21
CA THR A 91 -22.17 -2.15 9.58
C THR A 91 -21.14 -1.22 10.23
N VAL A 92 -21.57 -0.39 11.18
CA VAL A 92 -20.74 0.67 11.81
C VAL A 92 -19.37 0.15 12.27
N PRO A 93 -19.24 -1.00 12.98
CA PRO A 93 -17.92 -1.46 13.44
C PRO A 93 -16.94 -1.75 12.31
N ASN A 94 -17.40 -2.33 11.19
CA ASN A 94 -16.54 -2.62 10.05
C ASN A 94 -16.14 -1.36 9.30
N ARG A 95 -17.05 -0.40 9.13
CA ARG A 95 -16.74 0.88 8.47
C ARG A 95 -15.76 1.70 9.31
N SER A 96 -15.93 1.69 10.63
CA SER A 96 -15.01 2.31 11.59
C SER A 96 -13.60 1.71 11.52
N ASN A 97 -13.43 0.38 11.33
CA ASN A 97 -12.10 -0.22 11.14
C ASN A 97 -11.31 0.40 9.98
N TYR A 98 -11.99 0.75 8.88
CA TYR A 98 -11.34 1.38 7.74
C TYR A 98 -10.92 2.82 8.07
N ILE A 99 -11.80 3.58 8.72
CA ILE A 99 -11.52 4.96 9.17
C ILE A 99 -10.30 5.00 10.12
N HIS A 100 -10.22 4.09 11.09
CA HIS A 100 -9.06 4.02 11.99
C HIS A 100 -7.77 3.58 11.27
N TRP A 101 -7.85 2.63 10.32
CA TRP A 101 -6.67 2.26 9.54
C TRP A 101 -6.17 3.40 8.64
N LEU A 102 -7.08 4.21 8.09
CA LEU A 102 -6.71 5.45 7.40
C LEU A 102 -6.00 6.41 8.36
N ASN A 103 -6.51 6.58 9.58
CA ASN A 103 -5.83 7.41 10.59
C ASN A 103 -4.40 6.92 10.86
N ASP A 104 -4.18 5.62 11.01
CA ASP A 104 -2.84 5.03 11.15
C ASP A 104 -1.93 5.34 9.95
N LEU A 105 -2.45 5.17 8.72
CA LEU A 105 -1.71 5.50 7.50
C LEU A 105 -1.36 6.99 7.45
N LEU A 106 -2.28 7.84 7.89
CA LEU A 106 -2.10 9.28 7.86
C LEU A 106 -1.12 9.77 8.94
N SER A 107 -1.16 9.18 10.14
CA SER A 107 -0.23 9.46 11.23
C SER A 107 1.15 8.81 11.02
N SER A 108 1.27 7.89 10.07
CA SER A 108 2.55 7.24 9.78
C SER A 108 3.56 8.22 9.15
N HIS A 109 4.82 8.11 9.56
CA HIS A 109 5.94 8.81 8.91
C HIS A 109 6.39 8.14 7.60
N ILE A 110 5.49 7.47 6.89
CA ILE A 110 5.82 6.80 5.63
C ILE A 110 5.93 7.85 4.51
N ILE A 111 5.03 8.85 4.48
CA ILE A 111 4.99 9.88 3.44
C ILE A 111 4.99 11.26 4.11
N SER A 112 5.74 12.21 3.54
CA SER A 112 5.84 13.57 4.10
C SER A 112 4.51 14.30 3.99
N THR A 113 4.05 14.87 5.10
CA THR A 113 2.83 15.70 5.19
C THR A 113 2.94 17.01 4.42
N ASN A 114 4.17 17.46 4.14
CA ASN A 114 4.43 18.72 3.46
C ASN A 114 4.26 18.64 1.93
N LEU A 115 4.16 17.43 1.36
CA LEU A 115 4.12 17.25 -0.10
C LEU A 115 2.73 17.44 -0.72
N VAL A 116 1.67 17.31 0.09
CA VAL A 116 0.26 17.36 -0.39
C VAL A 116 -0.61 18.31 0.41
N SER A 117 -0.07 18.97 1.45
CA SER A 117 -0.87 19.72 2.43
C SER A 117 -1.95 20.59 1.79
N SER A 118 -3.19 20.28 2.17
CA SER A 118 -4.36 21.13 1.98
C SER A 118 -4.09 22.47 2.68
N GLN A 119 -4.62 23.55 2.10
CA GLN A 119 -4.38 24.95 2.49
C GLN A 119 -4.76 25.31 3.96
N GLN A 120 -5.20 24.36 4.79
CA GLN A 120 -5.80 24.63 6.11
C GLN A 120 -5.39 23.66 7.23
N GLY A 121 -4.43 22.75 7.03
CA GLY A 121 -3.94 21.85 8.09
C GLY A 121 -4.95 20.81 8.61
N LYS A 122 -6.15 20.76 8.01
CA LYS A 122 -7.21 19.78 8.29
C LYS A 122 -7.16 18.68 7.24
N VAL A 123 -7.24 17.42 7.69
CA VAL A 123 -7.22 16.25 6.81
C VAL A 123 -8.41 16.32 5.84
N ARG A 124 -8.15 16.08 4.56
CA ARG A 124 -9.17 16.08 3.51
C ARG A 124 -9.21 14.74 2.77
N GLY A 125 -10.33 14.03 2.90
CA GLY A 125 -10.60 12.75 2.26
C GLY A 125 -11.49 12.86 1.04
N PHE A 126 -11.42 11.86 0.16
CA PHE A 126 -12.35 11.64 -0.94
C PHE A 126 -12.98 10.25 -0.82
N ASP A 127 -14.30 10.16 -0.80
CA ASP A 127 -15.04 8.89 -0.74
C ASP A 127 -15.68 8.58 -2.11
N ILE A 128 -15.29 7.43 -2.67
CA ILE A 128 -15.72 6.94 -3.98
C ILE A 128 -16.91 6.00 -3.79
N GLY A 129 -18.07 6.38 -4.35
CA GLY A 129 -19.30 5.63 -4.16
C GLY A 129 -19.79 5.73 -2.72
N THR A 130 -20.02 6.96 -2.26
CA THR A 130 -20.40 7.24 -0.87
C THR A 130 -21.75 6.63 -0.50
N GLY A 131 -22.57 6.32 -1.51
CA GLY A 131 -23.87 5.67 -1.36
C GLY A 131 -24.89 6.54 -0.64
N ALA A 132 -26.14 6.09 -0.61
CA ALA A 132 -27.21 6.77 0.13
C ALA A 132 -26.89 6.89 1.63
N ASN A 133 -26.02 6.02 2.16
CA ASN A 133 -25.66 6.01 3.57
C ASN A 133 -24.59 7.04 3.97
N CYS A 134 -23.71 7.50 3.05
CA CYS A 134 -22.65 8.47 3.34
C CYS A 134 -21.81 8.13 4.60
N ILE A 135 -21.61 6.84 4.88
CA ILE A 135 -21.13 6.40 6.20
C ILE A 135 -19.70 6.84 6.49
N TYR A 136 -18.82 6.85 5.49
CA TYR A 136 -17.41 7.17 5.69
C TYR A 136 -17.18 8.66 5.94
N PRO A 137 -17.74 9.60 5.14
CA PRO A 137 -17.64 11.02 5.44
C PRO A 137 -18.18 11.37 6.82
N LEU A 138 -19.35 10.82 7.20
CA LEU A 138 -19.96 11.09 8.50
C LEU A 138 -19.09 10.58 9.67
N LEU A 139 -18.59 9.35 9.59
CA LEU A 139 -17.74 8.79 10.63
C LEU A 139 -16.40 9.51 10.73
N GLY A 140 -15.73 9.79 9.61
CA GLY A 140 -14.43 10.47 9.63
C GLY A 140 -14.53 11.92 10.13
N ALA A 141 -15.61 12.63 9.78
CA ALA A 141 -15.89 13.96 10.31
C ALA A 141 -16.21 13.92 11.82
N SER A 142 -17.03 12.97 12.28
CA SER A 142 -17.38 12.82 13.70
C SER A 142 -16.19 12.39 14.57
N LEU A 143 -15.40 11.41 14.12
CA LEU A 143 -14.31 10.83 14.91
C LEU A 143 -13.05 11.69 14.93
N PHE A 144 -12.69 12.29 13.80
CA PHE A 144 -11.39 12.93 13.62
C PHE A 144 -11.48 14.37 13.10
N GLY A 145 -12.70 14.90 12.92
CA GLY A 145 -12.88 16.22 12.35
C GLY A 145 -12.31 16.32 10.94
N TRP A 146 -12.33 15.25 10.14
CA TRP A 146 -11.87 15.32 8.75
C TRP A 146 -12.86 16.07 7.87
N THR A 147 -12.35 16.64 6.78
CA THR A 147 -13.19 17.14 5.68
C THR A 147 -13.28 16.09 4.57
N PHE A 148 -14.39 16.05 3.85
CA PHE A 148 -14.64 15.06 2.83
C PHE A 148 -15.28 15.66 1.58
N VAL A 149 -14.94 15.05 0.45
CA VAL A 149 -15.79 15.03 -0.74
C VAL A 149 -16.31 13.60 -0.91
N GLY A 150 -17.62 13.40 -0.86
CA GLY A 150 -18.28 12.14 -1.18
C GLY A 150 -18.84 12.18 -2.59
N SER A 151 -18.56 11.17 -3.41
CA SER A 151 -19.04 11.09 -4.78
C SER A 151 -19.93 9.87 -5.02
N ASP A 152 -20.93 10.00 -5.89
CA ASP A 152 -21.75 8.86 -6.33
C ASP A 152 -22.30 9.10 -7.76
N VAL A 153 -22.65 8.00 -8.44
CA VAL A 153 -23.19 8.01 -9.80
C VAL A 153 -24.73 8.05 -9.81
N THR A 154 -25.39 7.78 -8.68
CA THR A 154 -26.86 7.68 -8.62
C THR A 154 -27.50 8.88 -7.94
N ASP A 155 -28.56 9.42 -8.56
CA ASP A 155 -29.33 10.55 -7.98
C ASP A 155 -29.86 10.23 -6.59
N VAL A 156 -30.31 9.00 -6.36
CA VAL A 156 -30.81 8.56 -5.05
C VAL A 156 -29.70 8.58 -3.99
N ALA A 157 -28.48 8.13 -4.32
CA ALA A 157 -27.37 8.22 -3.38
C ALA A 157 -27.01 9.67 -3.08
N ILE A 158 -26.94 10.53 -4.10
CA ILE A 158 -26.65 11.96 -3.95
C ILE A 158 -27.68 12.63 -3.03
N GLU A 159 -28.97 12.45 -3.30
CA GLU A 159 -30.05 13.03 -2.49
C GLU A 159 -29.97 12.61 -1.02
N TRP A 160 -29.84 11.30 -0.77
CA TRP A 160 -29.83 10.76 0.59
C TRP A 160 -28.53 11.02 1.34
N ALA A 161 -27.38 11.00 0.67
CA ALA A 161 -26.11 11.41 1.25
C ALA A 161 -26.18 12.88 1.69
N THR A 162 -26.64 13.78 0.81
CA THR A 162 -26.83 15.20 1.15
C THR A 162 -27.81 15.38 2.31
N ARG A 163 -28.91 14.62 2.35
CA ARG A 163 -29.87 14.65 3.47
C ARG A 163 -29.23 14.20 4.79
N ASN A 164 -28.42 13.14 4.77
CA ASN A 164 -27.70 12.68 5.96
C ASN A 164 -26.66 13.69 6.44
N VAL A 165 -25.93 14.34 5.54
CA VAL A 165 -25.02 15.45 5.89
C VAL A 165 -25.80 16.60 6.54
N ASN A 166 -26.89 17.06 5.92
CA ASN A 166 -27.70 18.18 6.41
C ASN A 166 -28.40 17.89 7.75
N SER A 167 -28.63 16.62 8.08
CA SER A 167 -29.18 16.19 9.37
C SER A 167 -28.17 16.34 10.52
N ASN A 168 -26.90 16.65 10.22
CA ASN A 168 -25.80 16.78 11.18
C ASN A 168 -25.12 18.16 11.04
N PRO A 169 -25.78 19.26 11.43
CA PRO A 169 -25.30 20.63 11.18
C PRO A 169 -23.92 20.93 11.78
N HIS A 170 -23.51 20.22 12.84
CA HIS A 170 -22.21 20.36 13.49
C HIS A 170 -21.02 19.88 12.63
N ILE A 171 -21.26 19.08 11.58
CA ILE A 171 -20.24 18.60 10.64
C ILE A 171 -20.58 18.85 9.17
N ALA A 172 -21.76 19.42 8.87
CA ALA A 172 -22.26 19.56 7.51
C ALA A 172 -21.29 20.34 6.59
N GLU A 173 -20.69 21.43 7.09
CA GLU A 173 -19.71 22.23 6.34
C GLU A 173 -18.40 21.48 6.03
N SER A 174 -18.15 20.36 6.71
CA SER A 174 -16.96 19.54 6.45
C SER A 174 -17.17 18.50 5.36
N ILE A 175 -18.39 18.33 4.82
CA ILE A 175 -18.70 17.27 3.86
C ILE A 175 -19.40 17.86 2.63
N GLU A 176 -18.74 17.75 1.47
CA GLU A 176 -19.31 18.07 0.16
C GLU A 176 -19.77 16.78 -0.55
N ILE A 177 -20.95 16.78 -1.15
CA ILE A 177 -21.45 15.66 -1.97
C ILE A 177 -21.43 16.05 -3.44
N ARG A 178 -20.88 15.19 -4.31
CA ARG A 178 -20.74 15.43 -5.76
C ARG A 178 -21.34 14.29 -6.57
N LYS A 179 -22.10 14.64 -7.61
CA LYS A 179 -22.55 13.69 -8.62
C LYS A 179 -21.43 13.44 -9.63
N VAL A 180 -21.22 12.18 -9.97
CA VAL A 180 -20.41 11.79 -11.13
C VAL A 180 -21.31 11.83 -12.36
N GLU A 181 -20.99 12.69 -13.32
CA GLU A 181 -21.75 12.78 -14.56
C GLU A 181 -21.43 11.61 -15.50
N ASP A 182 -22.46 11.00 -16.09
CA ASP A 182 -22.30 9.99 -17.12
C ASP A 182 -21.78 10.67 -18.40
N ASN A 183 -20.47 10.68 -18.55
CA ASN A 183 -19.85 11.34 -19.69
C ASN A 183 -19.86 10.37 -20.89
N GLU A 184 -20.93 10.40 -21.70
CA GLU A 184 -20.98 9.70 -23.01
C GLU A 184 -19.88 10.17 -23.99
N LYS A 185 -19.11 11.19 -23.62
CA LYS A 185 -18.03 11.81 -24.41
C LYS A 185 -16.67 11.85 -23.70
N ALA A 186 -16.42 10.99 -22.71
CA ALA A 186 -15.06 10.88 -22.17
C ALA A 186 -14.11 10.42 -23.31
N PRO A 187 -13.02 11.16 -23.61
CA PRO A 187 -12.07 10.72 -24.62
C PRO A 187 -11.48 9.40 -24.13
N CYS A 188 -11.65 8.35 -24.92
CA CYS A 188 -10.94 7.10 -24.73
C CYS A 188 -9.45 7.47 -24.61
N LEU A 189 -8.82 7.12 -23.49
CA LEU A 189 -7.36 7.21 -23.37
C LEU A 189 -6.78 6.38 -24.51
N GLU A 190 -6.27 7.05 -25.54
CA GLU A 190 -5.57 6.42 -26.65
C GLU A 190 -4.40 5.63 -26.05
N GLY A 191 -4.54 4.31 -26.05
CA GLY A 191 -3.41 3.43 -25.81
C GLY A 191 -2.36 3.71 -26.88
N PHE A 192 -1.12 3.91 -26.45
CA PHE A 192 0.03 3.91 -27.35
C PHE A 192 0.07 2.57 -28.10
N HIS A 193 -0.47 2.55 -29.32
CA HIS A 193 -0.26 1.50 -30.29
C HIS A 193 0.70 2.00 -31.36
N ASP A 194 1.80 1.26 -31.45
CA ASP A 194 2.86 1.37 -32.44
C ASP A 194 2.30 1.20 -33.86
N GLY A 195 2.66 2.15 -34.73
CA GLY A 195 2.65 2.10 -36.19
C GLY A 195 1.52 1.39 -36.95
N GLY A 196 0.72 2.18 -37.69
CA GLY A 196 0.24 1.73 -39.02
C GLY A 196 -1.17 2.13 -39.45
N THR A 197 -1.23 3.15 -40.30
CA THR A 197 -2.19 3.36 -41.41
C THR A 197 -3.65 3.67 -41.08
N MET A 198 -4.01 4.94 -41.36
CA MET A 198 -5.37 5.45 -41.55
C MET A 198 -6.10 4.75 -42.70
N ILE A 199 -7.29 4.19 -42.44
CA ILE A 199 -8.35 4.07 -43.45
C ILE A 199 -9.66 4.51 -42.80
N ASP A 200 -10.19 5.59 -43.37
CA ASP A 200 -11.40 6.29 -43.00
C ASP A 200 -12.56 5.75 -43.84
N ILE A 201 -13.57 5.10 -43.23
CA ILE A 201 -14.85 4.83 -43.88
C ILE A 201 -15.98 4.94 -42.84
N CYS A 202 -16.68 6.07 -42.87
CA CYS A 202 -18.05 6.20 -42.35
C CYS A 202 -19.02 5.40 -43.22
N GLN A 203 -19.90 4.58 -42.62
CA GLN A 203 -21.25 4.35 -43.16
C GLN A 203 -22.20 3.73 -42.13
N GLU A 204 -23.34 4.39 -41.94
CA GLU A 204 -24.54 3.92 -41.24
C GLU A 204 -25.27 2.84 -42.05
N VAL A 205 -25.72 1.74 -41.41
CA VAL A 205 -26.97 1.02 -41.77
C VAL A 205 -27.51 0.24 -40.53
N GLY A 206 -28.83 0.30 -40.31
CA GLY A 206 -29.58 -0.43 -39.26
C GLY A 206 -29.86 -1.93 -39.55
N PRO A 207 -30.99 -2.52 -39.06
CA PRO A 207 -30.94 -3.43 -37.91
C PRO A 207 -31.15 -4.93 -38.20
N SER A 208 -30.63 -5.75 -37.27
CA SER A 208 -31.03 -7.13 -36.86
C SER A 208 -30.97 -8.31 -37.84
N LEU A 209 -30.14 -9.32 -37.53
CA LEU A 209 -30.54 -10.74 -37.35
C LEU A 209 -29.41 -11.54 -36.64
N PRO A 210 -29.71 -12.66 -35.96
CA PRO A 210 -28.84 -13.27 -34.95
C PRO A 210 -27.84 -14.26 -35.55
N SER A 211 -26.61 -14.27 -35.06
CA SER A 211 -25.60 -15.25 -35.44
C SER A 211 -25.02 -15.94 -34.21
N LEU A 212 -25.47 -17.18 -34.03
CA LEU A 212 -24.69 -18.37 -33.68
C LEU A 212 -23.55 -18.19 -32.67
N ALA A 213 -23.77 -18.79 -31.50
CA ALA A 213 -22.77 -19.13 -30.51
C ALA A 213 -21.61 -19.90 -31.15
N LEU A 214 -20.47 -19.25 -31.26
CA LEU A 214 -19.17 -19.91 -31.39
C LEU A 214 -18.54 -19.93 -30.00
N HIS A 215 -18.53 -21.11 -29.37
CA HIS A 215 -17.77 -21.34 -28.16
C HIS A 215 -16.27 -21.19 -28.45
N SER A 216 -15.75 -19.99 -28.21
CA SER A 216 -14.32 -19.79 -27.96
C SER A 216 -14.12 -19.65 -26.46
N ASN A 217 -13.47 -20.66 -25.87
CA ASN A 217 -12.91 -20.60 -24.51
C ASN A 217 -11.78 -19.56 -24.46
N VAL A 218 -12.14 -18.29 -24.45
CA VAL A 218 -11.26 -17.20 -24.04
C VAL A 218 -11.60 -16.92 -22.59
N HIS A 219 -10.61 -17.03 -21.70
CA HIS A 219 -10.72 -16.45 -20.37
C HIS A 219 -10.89 -14.93 -20.53
N GLU A 220 -12.14 -14.47 -20.63
CA GLU A 220 -12.48 -13.05 -20.72
C GLU A 220 -12.01 -12.36 -19.45
N ASN A 221 -10.91 -11.61 -19.53
CA ASN A 221 -10.64 -10.52 -18.61
C ASN A 221 -11.72 -9.46 -18.86
N LYS A 222 -12.87 -9.58 -18.17
CA LYS A 222 -13.91 -8.56 -18.17
C LYS A 222 -13.35 -7.32 -17.49
N ASN A 223 -12.89 -6.37 -18.30
CA ASN A 223 -12.43 -5.07 -17.85
C ASN A 223 -13.64 -4.20 -17.47
N TYR A 224 -13.40 -3.19 -16.64
CA TYR A 224 -14.40 -2.18 -16.30
C TYR A 224 -14.74 -1.36 -17.56
N ASP A 225 -16.03 -1.21 -17.85
CA ASP A 225 -16.58 -0.57 -19.05
C ASP A 225 -17.27 0.77 -18.77
N GLY A 226 -17.30 1.22 -17.50
CA GLY A 226 -17.88 2.51 -17.11
C GLY A 226 -16.94 3.71 -17.31
N PRO A 227 -17.41 4.92 -16.98
CA PRO A 227 -16.61 6.14 -17.06
C PRO A 227 -15.47 6.15 -16.02
N PRO A 228 -14.46 7.02 -16.17
CA PRO A 228 -13.49 7.26 -15.10
C PRO A 228 -14.19 7.53 -13.75
N ILE A 229 -13.63 6.99 -12.67
CA ILE A 229 -14.21 6.99 -11.34
C ILE A 229 -13.84 8.27 -10.58
N LEU A 230 -12.58 8.72 -10.72
CA LEU A 230 -12.06 9.93 -10.08
C LEU A 230 -11.87 11.08 -11.07
N LEU A 231 -11.50 10.78 -12.32
CA LEU A 231 -11.27 11.81 -13.33
C LEU A 231 -12.59 12.50 -13.69
N GLY A 232 -12.58 13.83 -13.72
CA GLY A 232 -13.77 14.66 -13.99
C GLY A 232 -14.55 15.08 -12.73
N VAL A 233 -14.40 14.35 -11.61
CA VAL A 233 -15.05 14.69 -10.33
C VAL A 233 -14.06 15.35 -9.35
N VAL A 234 -12.81 14.90 -9.41
CA VAL A 234 -11.68 15.59 -8.78
C VAL A 234 -11.32 16.80 -9.65
N ARG A 235 -11.31 18.00 -9.05
CA ARG A 235 -10.97 19.25 -9.75
C ARG A 235 -9.45 19.43 -9.80
N ASP A 236 -8.94 20.10 -10.83
CA ASP A 236 -7.49 20.16 -11.13
C ASP A 236 -6.62 20.77 -10.01
N ASP A 237 -7.17 21.69 -9.23
CA ASP A 237 -6.51 22.40 -8.14
C ASP A 237 -6.67 21.72 -6.78
N GLU A 238 -7.41 20.61 -6.72
CA GLU A 238 -7.69 19.92 -5.48
C GLU A 238 -6.59 18.94 -5.09
N LYS A 239 -6.31 18.93 -3.79
CA LYS A 239 -5.46 17.93 -3.16
C LYS A 239 -6.20 17.28 -2.00
N PHE A 240 -5.88 16.02 -1.78
CA PHE A 240 -6.49 15.16 -0.79
C PHE A 240 -5.41 14.36 -0.05
N ASP A 241 -5.62 14.18 1.24
CA ASP A 241 -4.78 13.32 2.07
C ASP A 241 -5.04 11.85 1.79
N PHE A 242 -6.27 11.50 1.38
CA PHE A 242 -6.58 10.15 0.94
C PHE A 242 -7.80 10.09 0.03
N CYS A 243 -7.90 9.03 -0.77
CA CYS A 243 -9.19 8.52 -1.24
C CYS A 243 -9.52 7.19 -0.55
N MET A 244 -10.80 6.87 -0.46
CA MET A 244 -11.29 5.58 0.02
C MET A 244 -12.44 5.07 -0.82
N CYS A 245 -12.62 3.76 -0.85
CA CYS A 245 -13.68 3.11 -1.61
C CYS A 245 -14.10 1.79 -0.94
N ASN A 246 -15.41 1.55 -0.89
CA ASN A 246 -15.96 0.21 -0.68
C ASN A 246 -16.60 -0.24 -1.99
N PRO A 247 -15.87 -0.95 -2.86
CA PRO A 247 -16.30 -1.19 -4.23
C PRO A 247 -17.49 -2.16 -4.28
N PRO A 248 -18.27 -2.15 -5.38
CA PRO A 248 -19.21 -3.22 -5.68
C PRO A 248 -18.45 -4.55 -5.76
N PHE A 249 -18.77 -5.49 -4.86
CA PHE A 249 -17.97 -6.71 -4.66
C PHE A 249 -18.25 -7.83 -5.66
N PHE A 250 -19.40 -7.78 -6.34
CA PHE A 250 -19.94 -8.91 -7.07
C PHE A 250 -19.94 -8.66 -8.57
N GLU A 251 -19.82 -9.74 -9.34
CA GLU A 251 -19.99 -9.68 -10.80
C GLU A 251 -21.47 -9.74 -11.20
N SER A 252 -22.33 -10.29 -10.33
CA SER A 252 -23.77 -10.39 -10.55
C SER A 252 -24.57 -10.33 -9.24
N LEU A 253 -25.85 -9.97 -9.33
CA LEU A 253 -26.77 -10.00 -8.17
C LEU A 253 -27.01 -11.43 -7.65
N GLU A 254 -26.92 -12.43 -8.53
CA GLU A 254 -27.02 -13.84 -8.16
C GLU A 254 -25.90 -14.23 -7.18
N GLU A 255 -24.67 -13.77 -7.44
CA GLU A 255 -23.53 -13.97 -6.55
C GLU A 255 -23.73 -13.27 -5.19
N ALA A 256 -24.31 -12.07 -5.20
CA ALA A 256 -24.60 -11.31 -3.99
C ALA A 256 -25.65 -12.00 -3.08
N GLY A 257 -26.59 -12.75 -3.66
CA GLY A 257 -27.68 -13.44 -2.95
C GLY A 257 -27.30 -14.74 -2.25
N LEU A 258 -26.06 -15.22 -2.36
CA LEU A 258 -25.66 -16.56 -1.90
C LEU A 258 -25.50 -16.72 -0.38
N ASN A 259 -25.59 -15.64 0.41
CA ASN A 259 -25.47 -15.73 1.87
C ASN A 259 -26.84 -15.60 2.56
N PRO A 260 -27.53 -16.71 2.88
CA PRO A 260 -28.87 -16.67 3.47
C PRO A 260 -28.90 -16.20 4.93
N LYS A 261 -27.73 -15.97 5.55
CA LYS A 261 -27.60 -15.62 6.98
C LYS A 261 -27.58 -14.11 7.24
N THR A 262 -27.63 -13.30 6.20
CA THR A 262 -27.58 -11.84 6.27
C THR A 262 -28.55 -11.25 5.26
N CYS A 263 -29.20 -10.15 5.62
CA CYS A 263 -29.94 -9.37 4.64
C CYS A 263 -28.97 -8.76 3.61
N CYS A 264 -29.01 -9.23 2.36
CA CYS A 264 -28.30 -8.61 1.26
C CYS A 264 -29.14 -7.45 0.71
N GLY A 265 -29.24 -6.36 1.48
CA GLY A 265 -29.73 -5.08 0.97
C GLY A 265 -28.67 -4.42 0.07
N GLY A 266 -29.09 -3.60 -0.89
CA GLY A 266 -28.21 -2.93 -1.83
C GLY A 266 -28.78 -2.92 -3.25
N THR A 267 -28.68 -1.77 -3.92
CA THR A 267 -29.06 -1.65 -5.32
C THR A 267 -28.03 -2.35 -6.22
N SER A 268 -28.41 -2.67 -7.47
CA SER A 268 -27.47 -3.27 -8.43
C SER A 268 -26.21 -2.44 -8.61
N LYS A 269 -26.33 -1.10 -8.59
CA LYS A 269 -25.19 -0.18 -8.76
C LYS A 269 -24.26 -0.12 -7.53
N GLU A 270 -24.76 -0.46 -6.34
CA GLU A 270 -23.95 -0.54 -5.10
C GLU A 270 -23.24 -1.90 -4.96
N MET A 271 -23.81 -2.95 -5.55
CA MET A 271 -23.40 -4.33 -5.27
C MET A 271 -22.63 -4.98 -6.41
N VAL A 272 -22.89 -4.56 -7.65
CA VAL A 272 -22.45 -5.26 -8.86
C VAL A 272 -21.68 -4.34 -9.80
N CYS A 273 -20.62 -4.88 -10.38
CA CYS A 273 -19.86 -4.26 -11.46
C CYS A 273 -19.40 -5.35 -12.44
N PRO A 274 -19.44 -5.11 -13.77
CA PRO A 274 -18.76 -5.99 -14.72
C PRO A 274 -17.28 -6.21 -14.33
N GLY A 275 -16.85 -7.47 -14.23
CA GLY A 275 -15.52 -7.84 -13.73
C GLY A 275 -15.31 -7.67 -12.21
N GLY A 276 -16.38 -7.34 -11.48
CA GLY A 276 -16.46 -7.28 -10.02
C GLY A 276 -15.51 -6.27 -9.40
N GLU A 277 -15.18 -6.51 -8.13
CA GLU A 277 -14.26 -5.63 -7.38
C GLU A 277 -12.89 -5.49 -8.05
N LYS A 278 -12.43 -6.52 -8.78
CA LYS A 278 -11.10 -6.50 -9.40
C LYS A 278 -11.06 -5.47 -10.52
N ALA A 279 -12.07 -5.46 -11.39
CA ALA A 279 -12.17 -4.50 -12.49
C ALA A 279 -12.37 -3.08 -11.96
N PHE A 280 -13.26 -2.90 -10.97
CA PHE A 280 -13.53 -1.60 -10.37
C PHE A 280 -12.28 -0.98 -9.73
N VAL A 281 -11.55 -1.75 -8.90
CA VAL A 281 -10.32 -1.25 -8.27
C VAL A 281 -9.20 -1.08 -9.30
N ALA A 282 -9.13 -1.90 -10.34
CA ALA A 282 -8.20 -1.70 -11.46
C ALA A 282 -8.43 -0.37 -12.17
N ARG A 283 -9.68 0.07 -12.34
CA ARG A 283 -10.02 1.40 -12.87
C ARG A 283 -9.58 2.53 -11.94
N ILE A 284 -9.77 2.39 -10.62
CA ILE A 284 -9.24 3.37 -9.65
C ILE A 284 -7.71 3.46 -9.76
N ILE A 285 -7.02 2.33 -9.95
CA ILE A 285 -5.57 2.32 -10.16
C ILE A 285 -5.20 3.10 -11.43
N GLU A 286 -5.93 2.92 -12.52
CA GLU A 286 -5.71 3.66 -13.78
C GLU A 286 -5.91 5.18 -13.61
N ASP A 287 -7.00 5.60 -12.94
CA ASP A 287 -7.22 7.02 -12.63
C ASP A 287 -6.10 7.58 -11.73
N SER A 288 -5.63 6.77 -10.78
CA SER A 288 -4.55 7.18 -9.87
C SER A 288 -3.21 7.44 -10.59
N VAL A 289 -2.96 6.79 -11.73
CA VAL A 289 -1.77 7.03 -12.57
C VAL A 289 -1.81 8.42 -13.20
N VAL A 290 -3.00 8.97 -13.44
CA VAL A 290 -3.16 10.34 -13.96
C VAL A 290 -3.06 11.35 -12.81
N LEU A 291 -3.79 11.10 -11.70
CA LEU A 291 -3.90 12.04 -10.58
C LEU A 291 -2.64 12.10 -9.71
N LYS A 292 -1.87 11.01 -9.63
CA LYS A 292 -0.60 10.84 -8.90
C LYS A 292 -0.55 11.58 -7.56
N HIS A 293 0.03 12.78 -7.56
CA HIS A 293 0.36 13.56 -6.38
C HIS A 293 -0.80 14.43 -5.87
N GLN A 294 -1.95 14.44 -6.54
CA GLN A 294 -3.17 15.07 -6.00
C GLN A 294 -3.67 14.32 -4.75
N PHE A 295 -3.35 13.03 -4.61
CA PHE A 295 -3.65 12.24 -3.43
C PHE A 295 -2.37 11.81 -2.73
N ARG A 296 -2.35 11.94 -1.39
CA ARG A 296 -1.26 11.37 -0.59
C ARG A 296 -1.36 9.84 -0.51
N TRP A 297 -2.58 9.34 -0.31
CA TRP A 297 -2.90 7.92 -0.31
C TRP A 297 -4.10 7.64 -1.21
N PHE A 298 -3.99 6.63 -2.06
CA PHE A 298 -5.17 5.99 -2.65
C PHE A 298 -5.46 4.73 -1.85
N THR A 299 -6.74 4.47 -1.52
CA THR A 299 -7.12 3.27 -0.79
C THR A 299 -8.43 2.66 -1.29
N SER A 300 -8.57 1.35 -1.16
CA SER A 300 -9.83 0.63 -1.39
C SER A 300 -9.96 -0.56 -0.43
N MET A 301 -11.19 -0.85 0.00
CA MET A 301 -11.53 -2.14 0.58
C MET A 301 -11.58 -3.22 -0.52
N VAL A 302 -11.23 -4.44 -0.15
CA VAL A 302 -11.22 -5.63 -1.02
C VAL A 302 -11.95 -6.76 -0.31
N GLY A 303 -12.91 -7.37 -1.01
CA GLY A 303 -13.78 -8.44 -0.57
C GLY A 303 -13.13 -9.81 -0.57
N ARG A 304 -12.26 -10.10 -1.56
CA ARG A 304 -11.60 -11.40 -1.72
C ARG A 304 -10.08 -11.30 -1.67
N LYS A 305 -9.46 -12.23 -0.95
CA LYS A 305 -7.99 -12.32 -0.83
C LYS A 305 -7.29 -12.62 -2.16
N SER A 306 -7.96 -13.31 -3.09
CA SER A 306 -7.46 -13.54 -4.45
C SER A 306 -7.35 -12.24 -5.25
N SER A 307 -8.40 -11.40 -5.20
CA SER A 307 -8.43 -10.07 -5.81
C SER A 307 -7.29 -9.21 -5.29
N LEU A 308 -7.07 -9.19 -3.97
CA LEU A 308 -5.98 -8.43 -3.34
C LEU A 308 -4.61 -8.76 -3.94
N LYS A 309 -4.29 -10.05 -4.13
CA LYS A 309 -2.99 -10.46 -4.71
C LYS A 309 -2.82 -9.91 -6.13
N SER A 310 -3.85 -10.04 -6.96
CA SER A 310 -3.81 -9.55 -8.34
C SER A 310 -3.68 -8.03 -8.42
N LEU A 311 -4.38 -7.30 -7.53
CA LEU A 311 -4.33 -5.85 -7.48
C LEU A 311 -2.97 -5.33 -7.01
N VAL A 312 -2.34 -6.00 -6.03
CA VAL A 312 -0.97 -5.68 -5.60
C VAL A 312 0.02 -5.85 -6.75
N SER A 313 -0.10 -6.89 -7.59
CA SER A 313 0.73 -7.03 -8.80
C SER A 313 0.53 -5.86 -9.76
N LYS A 314 -0.71 -5.51 -10.09
CA LYS A 314 -1.03 -4.38 -10.99
C LYS A 314 -0.49 -3.05 -10.46
N LEU A 315 -0.52 -2.82 -9.15
CA LEU A 315 0.04 -1.63 -8.53
C LEU A 315 1.55 -1.48 -8.80
N TRP A 316 2.31 -2.56 -8.66
CA TRP A 316 3.75 -2.54 -8.96
C TRP A 316 4.03 -2.36 -10.46
N GLU A 317 3.18 -2.93 -11.33
CA GLU A 317 3.28 -2.74 -12.78
C GLU A 317 3.10 -1.28 -13.20
N VAL A 318 2.20 -0.53 -12.55
CA VAL A 318 1.98 0.90 -12.85
C VAL A 318 2.97 1.84 -12.13
N GLY A 319 3.95 1.29 -11.40
CA GLY A 319 5.05 2.05 -10.83
C GLY A 319 4.73 2.84 -9.57
N VAL A 320 3.81 2.36 -8.72
CA VAL A 320 3.62 2.97 -7.38
C VAL A 320 4.89 2.79 -6.54
N THR A 321 5.14 3.74 -5.63
CA THR A 321 6.33 3.73 -4.76
C THR A 321 6.08 2.96 -3.47
N ILE A 322 4.83 2.93 -3.01
CA ILE A 322 4.44 2.33 -1.73
C ILE A 322 3.14 1.55 -1.91
N VAL A 323 3.10 0.34 -1.34
CA VAL A 323 1.88 -0.46 -1.16
C VAL A 323 1.77 -0.90 0.30
N LYS A 324 0.58 -0.76 0.89
CA LYS A 324 0.23 -1.24 2.23
C LYS A 324 -1.08 -2.03 2.18
N THR A 325 -1.17 -3.04 3.02
CA THR A 325 -2.37 -3.88 3.14
C THR A 325 -2.69 -4.14 4.60
N THR A 326 -3.96 -4.29 4.92
CA THR A 326 -4.43 -4.73 6.23
C THR A 326 -5.58 -5.74 6.10
N GLU A 327 -5.98 -6.35 7.20
CA GLU A 327 -7.16 -7.22 7.28
C GLU A 327 -8.16 -6.63 8.29
N PHE A 328 -9.38 -6.38 7.85
CA PHE A 328 -10.50 -5.94 8.68
C PHE A 328 -11.31 -7.16 9.08
N VAL A 329 -11.39 -7.46 10.37
CA VAL A 329 -12.16 -8.59 10.89
C VAL A 329 -13.33 -8.09 11.73
N GLN A 330 -14.53 -8.55 11.41
CA GLN A 330 -15.73 -8.37 12.23
C GLN A 330 -16.50 -9.69 12.28
N GLY A 331 -16.45 -10.38 13.42
CA GLY A 331 -17.08 -11.68 13.59
C GLY A 331 -16.52 -12.72 12.60
N ARG A 332 -17.35 -13.21 11.69
CA ARG A 332 -16.96 -14.18 10.64
C ARG A 332 -16.54 -13.53 9.33
N THR A 333 -16.74 -12.22 9.20
CA THR A 333 -16.50 -11.48 7.96
C THR A 333 -15.11 -10.88 8.01
N SER A 334 -14.22 -11.36 7.12
CA SER A 334 -12.95 -10.71 6.81
C SER A 334 -13.08 -9.89 5.53
N ARG A 335 -12.45 -8.71 5.54
CA ARG A 335 -12.19 -7.87 4.38
C ARG A 335 -10.72 -7.44 4.42
N TRP A 336 -10.21 -6.93 3.32
CA TRP A 336 -8.83 -6.43 3.25
C TRP A 336 -8.82 -4.96 2.89
N GLY A 337 -7.91 -4.18 3.48
CA GLY A 337 -7.60 -2.84 3.01
C GLY A 337 -6.41 -2.88 2.09
N LEU A 338 -6.47 -2.15 0.97
CA LEU A 338 -5.37 -1.92 0.04
C LEU A 338 -5.10 -0.42 -0.03
N ALA A 339 -3.86 0.00 0.17
CA ALA A 339 -3.43 1.39 0.09
C ALA A 339 -2.17 1.51 -0.75
N TRP A 340 -2.08 2.56 -1.56
CA TRP A 340 -0.91 2.85 -2.38
C TRP A 340 -0.66 4.34 -2.51
N SER A 341 0.57 4.69 -2.89
CA SER A 341 0.96 6.07 -3.18
C SER A 341 2.00 6.11 -4.28
N PHE A 342 2.03 7.24 -5.01
CA PHE A 342 3.09 7.60 -5.94
C PHE A 342 4.17 8.48 -5.31
N LEU A 343 3.92 8.99 -4.08
CA LEU A 343 4.88 9.83 -3.38
C LEU A 343 6.04 8.98 -2.84
N PRO A 344 7.28 9.48 -2.89
CA PRO A 344 8.40 8.75 -2.34
C PRO A 344 8.21 8.56 -0.83
N PRO A 345 8.60 7.40 -0.28
CA PRO A 345 8.63 7.24 1.17
C PRO A 345 9.61 8.24 1.77
N ILE A 346 9.31 8.77 2.96
CA ILE A 346 10.26 9.57 3.73
C ILE A 346 11.50 8.70 3.94
N GLN A 347 12.60 9.08 3.28
CA GLN A 347 13.90 8.62 3.70
C GLN A 347 14.07 9.15 5.12
N LYS A 348 14.18 8.25 6.11
CA LYS A 348 14.65 8.68 7.42
C LYS A 348 15.94 9.45 7.15
N PRO A 349 16.11 10.70 7.63
CA PRO A 349 17.45 11.23 7.71
C PRO A 349 18.23 10.16 8.47
N SER A 350 19.21 9.59 7.81
CA SER A 350 20.10 8.62 8.40
C SER A 350 20.86 9.36 9.49
N ILE A 351 20.25 9.46 10.67
CA ILE A 351 21.01 9.53 11.91
C ILE A 351 21.72 8.19 11.91
N SER A 352 22.97 8.23 11.46
CA SER A 352 23.89 7.12 11.37
C SER A 352 24.13 6.57 12.77
N LEU A 353 23.21 5.75 13.24
CA LEU A 353 23.52 4.74 14.24
C LEU A 353 24.53 3.79 13.59
N PRO A 354 25.65 3.45 14.26
CA PRO A 354 26.63 2.46 13.82
C PRO A 354 26.00 1.15 13.31
N GLN A 355 25.64 1.06 12.02
CA GLN A 355 25.12 -0.17 11.46
C GLN A 355 26.30 -1.11 11.22
N LYS A 356 26.46 -2.08 12.13
CA LYS A 356 27.51 -3.10 12.08
C LYS A 356 27.45 -3.97 10.81
N ASN A 357 26.28 -4.08 10.19
CA ASN A 357 26.05 -4.84 8.98
C ASN A 357 25.26 -3.99 7.99
N MET A 358 25.66 -4.01 6.73
CA MET A 358 24.99 -3.33 5.63
C MET A 358 24.84 -4.27 4.44
N SER A 359 23.85 -4.03 3.59
CA SER A 359 23.65 -4.82 2.38
C SER A 359 22.87 -4.06 1.31
N PHE A 360 23.16 -4.35 0.05
CA PHE A 360 22.42 -3.86 -1.11
C PHE A 360 22.26 -4.96 -2.17
N MET A 361 21.31 -4.77 -3.09
CA MET A 361 21.06 -5.66 -4.22
C MET A 361 21.64 -5.08 -5.51
N LEU A 362 22.41 -5.89 -6.23
CA LEU A 362 22.77 -5.66 -7.62
C LEU A 362 21.78 -6.45 -8.49
N GLU A 363 21.02 -5.75 -9.31
CA GLU A 363 19.92 -6.30 -10.12
C GLU A 363 20.19 -6.04 -11.59
N GLY A 364 19.65 -6.90 -12.45
CA GLY A 364 19.80 -6.78 -13.90
C GLY A 364 21.17 -7.18 -14.44
N LEU A 365 21.94 -8.00 -13.71
CA LEU A 365 23.25 -8.44 -14.19
C LEU A 365 23.10 -9.34 -15.44
N PRO A 366 23.89 -9.11 -16.51
CA PRO A 366 23.99 -10.03 -17.63
C PRO A 366 24.41 -11.43 -17.19
N ARG A 367 24.00 -12.48 -17.92
CA ARG A 367 24.27 -13.89 -17.57
C ARG A 367 25.76 -14.22 -17.37
N GLN A 368 26.66 -13.43 -17.95
CA GLN A 368 28.12 -13.59 -17.82
C GLN A 368 28.71 -13.03 -16.52
N HIS A 369 27.97 -12.21 -15.76
CA HIS A 369 28.44 -11.61 -14.50
C HIS A 369 27.81 -12.33 -13.31
N GLY A 370 28.59 -13.22 -12.70
CA GLY A 370 28.22 -13.98 -11.50
C GLY A 370 28.79 -13.41 -10.21
N ALA A 371 28.54 -14.11 -9.10
CA ALA A 371 29.02 -13.71 -7.77
C ALA A 371 30.56 -13.58 -7.70
N ILE A 372 31.30 -14.37 -8.47
CA ILE A 372 32.77 -14.33 -8.53
C ILE A 372 33.25 -13.02 -9.16
N ASN A 373 32.63 -12.58 -10.27
CA ASN A 373 33.01 -11.32 -10.93
C ASN A 373 32.80 -10.12 -10.01
N VAL A 374 31.68 -10.11 -9.27
CA VAL A 374 31.41 -9.07 -8.28
C VAL A 374 32.40 -9.13 -7.11
N LEU A 375 32.81 -10.31 -6.65
CA LEU A 375 33.84 -10.45 -5.62
C LEU A 375 35.22 -9.93 -6.07
N GLU A 376 35.58 -10.17 -7.33
CA GLU A 376 36.82 -9.65 -7.92
C GLU A 376 36.77 -8.12 -8.04
N ALA A 377 35.63 -7.56 -8.47
CA ALA A 377 35.42 -6.12 -8.52
C ALA A 377 35.48 -5.47 -7.12
N VAL A 378 34.89 -6.10 -6.10
CA VAL A 378 35.00 -5.67 -4.70
C VAL A 378 36.47 -5.63 -4.26
N LYS A 379 37.23 -6.70 -4.51
CA LYS A 379 38.67 -6.74 -4.18
C LYS A 379 39.44 -5.64 -4.92
N SER A 380 39.20 -5.48 -6.21
CA SER A 380 39.84 -4.48 -7.07
C SER A 380 39.57 -3.06 -6.57
N TYR A 381 38.31 -2.75 -6.24
CA TYR A 381 37.90 -1.46 -5.70
C TYR A 381 38.72 -1.09 -4.46
N PHE A 382 38.81 -1.97 -3.47
CA PHE A 382 39.55 -1.67 -2.24
C PHE A 382 41.07 -1.65 -2.45
N SER A 383 41.60 -2.56 -3.26
CA SER A 383 43.03 -2.58 -3.59
C SER A 383 43.47 -1.31 -4.33
N MET A 384 42.62 -0.76 -5.21
CA MET A 384 42.86 0.52 -5.89
C MET A 384 42.95 1.70 -4.91
N HIS A 385 42.24 1.61 -3.79
CA HIS A 385 42.30 2.61 -2.72
C HIS A 385 43.39 2.30 -1.66
N GLY A 386 44.31 1.37 -1.97
CA GLY A 386 45.46 1.05 -1.11
C GLY A 386 45.14 0.14 0.09
N LEU A 387 43.96 -0.48 0.12
CA LEU A 387 43.52 -1.30 1.25
C LEU A 387 43.91 -2.77 1.08
N SER A 388 44.30 -3.42 2.17
CA SER A 388 44.65 -4.84 2.16
C SER A 388 43.39 -5.71 2.07
N CYS A 389 43.34 -6.59 1.07
CA CYS A 389 42.16 -7.41 0.77
C CYS A 389 42.51 -8.89 0.57
N THR A 390 41.80 -9.77 1.27
CA THR A 390 41.90 -11.23 1.13
C THR A 390 40.61 -11.77 0.54
N LEU A 391 40.68 -12.32 -0.68
CA LEU A 391 39.55 -12.95 -1.36
C LEU A 391 39.51 -14.45 -1.03
N ASN A 392 38.35 -14.94 -0.61
CA ASN A 392 38.05 -16.36 -0.43
C ASN A 392 36.89 -16.73 -1.36
N THR A 393 37.23 -17.36 -2.50
CA THR A 393 36.26 -17.75 -3.53
C THR A 393 35.33 -18.86 -3.06
N SER A 394 35.82 -19.81 -2.25
CA SER A 394 35.01 -20.92 -1.71
C SER A 394 33.94 -20.45 -0.72
N ALA A 395 34.23 -19.40 0.05
CA ALA A 395 33.29 -18.80 1.00
C ALA A 395 32.47 -17.64 0.41
N PHE A 396 32.76 -17.24 -0.83
CA PHE A 396 32.21 -16.04 -1.48
C PHE A 396 32.38 -14.76 -0.64
N THR A 397 33.59 -14.56 -0.09
CA THR A 397 33.89 -13.42 0.79
C THR A 397 35.16 -12.67 0.40
N VAL A 398 35.16 -11.35 0.61
CA VAL A 398 36.36 -10.51 0.64
C VAL A 398 36.51 -9.93 2.04
N ASP A 399 37.65 -10.21 2.68
CA ASP A 399 38.04 -9.61 3.96
C ASP A 399 38.98 -8.43 3.69
N VAL A 400 38.60 -7.24 4.14
CA VAL A 400 39.34 -5.99 3.99
C VAL A 400 39.87 -5.57 5.35
N VAL A 401 41.14 -5.17 5.42
CA VAL A 401 41.78 -4.65 6.63
C VAL A 401 42.36 -3.28 6.35
N ALA A 402 42.06 -2.33 7.22
CA ALA A 402 42.34 -0.92 6.99
C ALA A 402 42.72 -0.18 8.29
N SER A 403 43.61 0.80 8.19
CA SER A 403 43.86 1.82 9.20
C SER A 403 42.90 3.01 9.04
N LYS A 404 42.83 3.89 10.04
CA LYS A 404 42.01 5.11 9.97
C LYS A 404 42.40 6.04 8.81
N ASP A 405 43.70 6.24 8.59
CA ASP A 405 44.21 7.13 7.54
C ASP A 405 43.90 6.63 6.12
N GLU A 406 43.95 5.30 5.92
CA GLU A 406 43.58 4.65 4.66
C GLU A 406 42.09 4.85 4.34
N CYS A 407 41.24 4.94 5.36
CA CYS A 407 39.80 5.13 5.19
C CYS A 407 39.43 6.55 4.84
N ASP A 408 40.12 7.52 5.45
CA ASP A 408 39.97 8.92 5.09
C ASP A 408 40.37 9.15 3.62
N SER A 409 41.35 8.41 3.10
CA SER A 409 41.73 8.43 1.67
C SER A 409 40.59 7.95 0.76
N VAL A 410 39.93 6.83 1.10
CA VAL A 410 38.76 6.31 0.37
C VAL A 410 37.62 7.32 0.35
N LEU A 411 37.40 8.03 1.47
CA LEU A 411 36.33 9.01 1.59
C LEU A 411 36.64 10.33 0.87
N LYS A 412 37.91 10.77 0.83
CA LYS A 412 38.33 12.02 0.17
C LYS A 412 38.50 11.90 -1.35
N ASN A 413 38.78 10.72 -1.88
CA ASN A 413 38.92 10.54 -3.33
C ASN A 413 37.55 10.64 -4.01
N HIS A 414 37.35 11.73 -4.76
CA HIS A 414 36.38 11.79 -5.85
C HIS A 414 36.98 11.03 -7.04
N SER A 415 36.19 10.11 -7.60
CA SER A 415 36.46 9.19 -8.70
C SER A 415 37.75 9.41 -9.51
N PRO A 416 38.71 8.46 -9.54
CA PRO A 416 39.82 8.57 -10.47
C PRO A 416 39.33 8.26 -11.89
N VAL A 417 39.46 9.25 -12.78
CA VAL A 417 39.41 9.08 -14.23
C VAL A 417 40.44 8.02 -14.61
N ILE A 418 39.97 6.94 -15.25
CA ILE A 418 40.81 5.85 -15.74
C ILE A 418 41.66 6.39 -16.90
N ASN A 419 42.89 6.82 -16.61
CA ASN A 419 43.93 6.96 -17.63
C ASN A 419 44.82 5.72 -17.59
N LYS A 420 44.83 5.02 -18.73
CA LYS A 420 45.71 3.89 -19.03
C LYS A 420 47.19 4.31 -18.98
N SER A 421 48.02 3.36 -18.56
CA SER A 421 49.48 3.25 -18.74
C SER A 421 50.32 3.76 -17.57
N ILE A 422 51.09 2.86 -16.94
CA ILE A 422 52.57 2.81 -16.96
C ILE A 422 53.08 1.55 -16.21
N ASN A 423 54.13 0.94 -16.76
CA ASN A 423 54.85 -0.27 -16.35
C ASN A 423 56.05 0.00 -15.40
N PHE A 424 56.67 -1.12 -14.94
CA PHE A 424 58.00 -1.36 -14.32
C PHE A 424 58.10 -1.20 -12.78
N GLN A 425 58.28 -2.27 -11.99
CA GLN A 425 59.38 -3.25 -11.75
C GLN A 425 60.34 -2.85 -10.59
N PRO A 426 60.99 -3.83 -9.91
CA PRO A 426 61.25 -3.79 -8.48
C PRO A 426 62.73 -3.56 -8.09
N THR A 427 62.95 -2.82 -7.00
CA THR A 427 64.20 -2.77 -6.21
C THR A 427 63.79 -2.30 -4.81
N GLY A 428 64.18 -2.87 -3.67
CA GLY A 428 65.51 -3.33 -3.25
C GLY A 428 65.85 -2.56 -1.96
N GLU A 429 66.12 -3.29 -0.89
CA GLU A 429 66.33 -2.91 0.53
C GLU A 429 67.30 -1.71 0.74
N THR A 430 67.20 -0.87 1.79
CA THR A 430 67.59 -1.21 3.17
C THR A 430 67.37 -0.08 4.19
N SER A 431 66.92 -0.48 5.38
CA SER A 431 67.36 -0.06 6.74
C SER A 431 66.95 1.26 7.42
N ASN A 432 66.39 1.02 8.62
CA ASN A 432 66.59 1.64 9.94
C ASN A 432 66.07 3.04 10.27
N GLY A 433 65.13 3.05 11.22
CA GLY A 433 65.20 3.98 12.35
C GLY A 433 63.94 4.78 12.62
N SER A 434 62.92 4.16 13.22
CA SER A 434 62.21 4.72 14.38
C SER A 434 61.05 3.80 14.76
N ARG A 435 61.11 3.27 15.99
CA ARG A 435 59.93 2.68 16.64
C ARG A 435 58.97 3.82 16.95
N LEU A 436 58.08 4.12 16.02
CA LEU A 436 56.85 4.84 16.31
C LEU A 436 55.87 3.82 16.89
N ASN A 437 55.40 4.11 18.11
CA ASN A 437 54.36 3.36 18.79
C ASN A 437 53.13 3.24 17.88
N LEU A 438 52.92 2.04 17.32
CA LEU A 438 51.74 1.71 16.52
C LEU A 438 50.53 1.62 17.47
N SER A 439 49.63 2.61 17.43
CA SER A 439 48.33 2.46 18.08
C SER A 439 47.49 1.46 17.27
N SER A 440 46.88 0.50 17.96
CA SER A 440 46.11 -0.61 17.40
C SER A 440 44.72 -0.21 16.89
N ASP A 441 44.63 0.75 15.97
CA ASP A 441 43.37 1.20 15.35
C ASP A 441 43.19 0.65 13.94
N ARG A 442 43.33 -0.68 13.79
CA ARG A 442 42.99 -1.38 12.54
C ARG A 442 41.61 -2.01 12.65
N TRP A 443 40.78 -1.80 11.64
CA TRP A 443 39.47 -2.43 11.56
C TRP A 443 39.43 -3.43 10.40
N SER A 444 38.52 -4.41 10.53
CA SER A 444 38.33 -5.48 9.54
C SER A 444 36.88 -5.54 9.09
N LEU A 445 36.69 -5.57 7.78
CA LEU A 445 35.41 -5.65 7.10
C LEU A 445 35.33 -6.95 6.29
N ARG A 446 34.26 -7.71 6.48
CA ARG A 446 33.93 -8.84 5.60
C ARG A 446 32.80 -8.47 4.68
N ILE A 447 33.02 -8.64 3.38
CA ILE A 447 32.00 -8.53 2.34
C ILE A 447 31.67 -9.92 1.85
N LEU A 448 30.38 -10.24 1.76
CA LEU A 448 29.84 -11.49 1.25
C LEU A 448 28.96 -11.19 0.05
N VAL A 449 29.13 -11.97 -1.02
CA VAL A 449 28.33 -11.85 -2.24
C VAL A 449 27.59 -13.16 -2.46
N PHE A 450 26.26 -13.10 -2.56
CA PHE A 450 25.45 -14.30 -2.74
C PHE A 450 24.34 -14.08 -3.76
N GLN A 451 24.12 -15.06 -4.63
CA GLN A 451 23.07 -15.01 -5.65
C GLN A 451 21.71 -15.39 -5.08
N GLN A 452 20.74 -14.47 -5.14
CA GLN A 452 19.37 -14.77 -4.70
C GLN A 452 18.57 -15.46 -5.81
N ILE A 453 18.63 -14.93 -7.01
CA ILE A 453 18.02 -15.47 -8.24
C ILE A 453 18.93 -15.17 -9.44
N PRO A 454 18.76 -15.82 -10.60
CA PRO A 454 19.49 -15.47 -11.82
C PRO A 454 19.44 -13.96 -12.13
N GLY A 455 20.59 -13.33 -12.32
CA GLY A 455 20.71 -11.89 -12.60
C GLY A 455 20.55 -10.95 -11.40
N THR A 456 20.47 -11.47 -10.16
CA THR A 456 20.31 -10.67 -8.93
C THR A 456 21.20 -11.18 -7.80
N LEU A 457 22.13 -10.33 -7.35
CA LEU A 457 23.13 -10.63 -6.33
C LEU A 457 22.94 -9.74 -5.09
N LEU A 458 22.95 -10.35 -3.90
CA LEU A 458 23.01 -9.65 -2.62
C LEU A 458 24.47 -9.44 -2.23
N VAL A 459 24.87 -8.19 -2.00
CA VAL A 459 26.18 -7.82 -1.44
C VAL A 459 25.98 -7.40 0.01
N LYS A 460 26.71 -8.01 0.94
CA LYS A 460 26.57 -7.77 2.38
C LYS A 460 27.93 -7.48 3.03
N GLY A 461 28.08 -6.31 3.64
CA GLY A 461 29.24 -5.91 4.45
C GLY A 461 29.00 -6.11 5.93
N SER A 462 30.01 -6.56 6.67
CA SER A 462 29.95 -6.75 8.12
C SER A 462 31.27 -6.38 8.81
N LEU A 463 31.20 -5.49 9.79
CA LEU A 463 32.34 -5.09 10.60
C LEU A 463 32.69 -6.19 11.63
N GLN A 464 33.93 -6.65 11.63
CA GLN A 464 34.36 -7.78 12.48
C GLN A 464 34.66 -7.36 13.92
N ASP A 465 35.15 -6.14 14.16
CA ASP A 465 35.50 -5.65 15.51
C ASP A 465 34.40 -4.76 16.15
N ARG A 466 34.19 -4.91 17.45
CA ARG A 466 33.03 -4.40 18.22
C ARG A 466 33.27 -3.07 18.94
N SER A 467 34.51 -2.61 19.10
CA SER A 467 34.84 -1.44 19.92
C SER A 467 35.47 -0.26 19.16
N SER A 468 35.53 -0.30 17.83
CA SER A 468 36.17 0.78 17.07
C SER A 468 35.26 2.01 16.94
N PRO A 469 35.75 3.23 17.25
CA PRO A 469 35.03 4.49 17.04
C PRO A 469 34.76 4.83 15.56
N LEU A 470 35.22 3.98 14.62
CA LEU A 470 35.16 4.20 13.17
C LEU A 470 33.91 3.61 12.48
N SER A 471 32.92 3.11 13.24
CA SER A 471 31.70 2.52 12.66
C SER A 471 30.89 3.48 11.77
N GLY A 472 31.03 4.80 11.95
CA GLY A 472 30.41 5.80 11.06
C GLY A 472 31.04 5.83 9.67
N MET A 473 32.34 5.53 9.56
CA MET A 473 33.05 5.49 8.26
C MET A 473 32.67 4.27 7.44
N PHE A 474 32.33 3.15 8.10
CA PHE A 474 31.91 1.92 7.43
C PHE A 474 30.73 2.16 6.48
N ALA A 475 29.74 2.94 6.91
CA ALA A 475 28.57 3.22 6.09
C ALA A 475 28.89 4.01 4.81
N ALA A 476 29.72 5.04 4.95
CA ALA A 476 30.14 5.86 3.81
C ALA A 476 31.02 5.09 2.82
N ILE A 477 31.94 4.24 3.32
CA ILE A 477 32.77 3.37 2.48
C ILE A 477 31.90 2.32 1.75
N PHE A 478 30.95 1.72 2.45
CA PHE A 478 30.06 0.72 1.86
C PHE A 478 29.12 1.31 0.81
N GLN A 479 28.68 2.57 0.99
CA GLN A 479 27.91 3.30 0.00
C GLN A 479 28.74 3.61 -1.27
N LYS A 480 29.98 4.08 -1.12
CA LYS A 480 30.86 4.30 -2.29
C LYS A 480 31.15 2.99 -3.06
N LEU A 481 31.28 1.87 -2.35
CA LEU A 481 31.39 0.56 -2.97
C LEU A 481 30.12 0.21 -3.77
N GLU A 482 28.93 0.45 -3.21
CA GLU A 482 27.67 0.23 -3.90
C GLU A 482 27.60 1.02 -5.21
N GLU A 483 27.91 2.32 -5.15
CA GLU A 483 27.93 3.20 -6.33
C GLU A 483 28.90 2.70 -7.41
N ALA A 484 30.11 2.29 -7.01
CA ALA A 484 31.11 1.74 -7.94
C ALA A 484 30.63 0.45 -8.62
N LEU A 485 30.08 -0.50 -7.85
CA LEU A 485 29.58 -1.76 -8.41
C LEU A 485 28.34 -1.55 -9.29
N ARG A 486 27.44 -0.64 -8.92
CA ARG A 486 26.30 -0.28 -9.79
C ARG A 486 26.78 0.36 -11.09
N HIS A 487 27.80 1.21 -11.04
CA HIS A 487 28.38 1.80 -12.23
C HIS A 487 29.02 0.74 -13.14
N GLU A 488 29.73 -0.24 -12.56
CA GLU A 488 30.42 -1.30 -13.30
C GLU A 488 29.47 -2.34 -13.91
N PHE A 489 28.42 -2.75 -13.18
CA PHE A 489 27.56 -3.88 -13.57
C PHE A 489 26.15 -3.52 -14.03
N CYS A 490 25.65 -2.32 -13.69
CA CYS A 490 24.25 -1.93 -13.94
C CYS A 490 24.10 -0.74 -14.91
N THR A 491 25.19 -0.19 -15.47
CA THR A 491 25.09 0.84 -16.50
C THR A 491 24.54 0.24 -17.79
N LYS A 492 23.37 0.74 -18.21
CA LYS A 492 22.81 0.46 -19.54
C LYS A 492 23.83 0.91 -20.57
N SER A 493 24.26 -0.01 -21.43
CA SER A 493 24.87 0.35 -22.71
C SER A 493 23.93 1.35 -23.39
N ALA A 494 24.45 2.53 -23.69
CA ALA A 494 23.74 3.58 -24.43
C ALA A 494 23.28 3.08 -25.80
#